data_AF-A0A832EX52-F1
#
_entry.id   AF-A0A832EX52-F1
#
_cell.length_a   1.000
_cell.length_b   1.000
_cell.length_c   1.000
_cell.angle_alpha   90.00
_cell.angle_beta   90.00
_cell.angle_gamma   90.00
#
_symmetry.space_group_name_H-M   'P 1'
#
loop_
_entity.id
_entity.type
_entity.pdbx_description
1 polymer ?
#
loop_
_entity_poly.entity_id
_entity_poly.type
_entity_poly.pdbx_seq_one_letter_code
_entity_poly.pdbx_strand_id
1 'polypeptide(L)' 'METNLIVEGFKFMALGMGTVFLFLLLMIVVMNVMSAFIHRFLPEPVEAATPPVTVDNKSKVIAAITAAISHYKKGQ' A
#
# COMPACT_ATOMS: atom_id res chain seq x y z
N MET A 1 -44.78 22.45 -26.43
CA MET A 1 -43.70 23.26 -25.82
C MET A 1 -43.09 22.56 -24.59
N GLU A 2 -43.22 21.24 -24.41
CA GLU A 2 -42.79 20.53 -23.18
C GLU A 2 -41.54 19.66 -23.37
N THR A 3 -41.25 19.24 -24.60
CA THR A 3 -40.03 18.47 -24.93
C THR A 3 -38.73 19.21 -24.59
N ASN A 4 -38.77 20.54 -24.52
CA ASN A 4 -37.59 21.35 -24.20
C ASN A 4 -37.12 21.11 -22.76
N LEU A 5 -38.03 21.06 -21.78
CA LEU A 5 -37.69 20.92 -20.35
C LEU A 5 -37.08 19.56 -20.01
N ILE A 6 -37.59 18.48 -20.62
CA ILE A 6 -37.07 17.12 -20.39
C ILE A 6 -35.67 16.99 -21.01
N VAL A 7 -35.47 17.51 -22.22
CA VAL A 7 -34.15 17.53 -22.87
C VAL A 7 -33.16 18.41 -22.10
N GLU A 8 -33.63 19.54 -21.57
CA GLU A 8 -32.81 20.44 -20.79
C GLU A 8 -32.44 19.86 -19.41
N GLY A 9 -33.37 19.16 -18.76
CA GLY A 9 -33.11 18.38 -17.55
C GLY A 9 -32.06 17.29 -17.77
N PHE A 10 -32.12 16.60 -18.91
CA PHE A 10 -31.11 15.61 -19.30
C PHE A 10 -29.73 16.25 -19.51
N LYS A 11 -29.69 17.44 -20.13
CA LYS A 11 -28.46 18.24 -20.29
C LYS A 11 -27.84 18.58 -18.94
N PHE A 12 -28.65 19.01 -17.96
CA PHE A 12 -28.17 19.30 -16.62
C PHE A 12 -27.73 18.04 -15.86
N MET A 13 -28.42 16.91 -16.02
CA MET A 13 -27.99 15.63 -15.44
C MET A 13 -26.62 15.21 -15.99
N ALA A 14 -26.44 15.27 -17.31
CA ALA A 14 -25.18 14.96 -17.96
C ALA A 14 -24.05 15.91 -17.51
N LEU A 15 -24.32 17.22 -17.41
CA LEU A 15 -23.36 18.20 -16.91
C LEU A 15 -22.98 17.95 -15.43
N GLY A 16 -23.97 17.68 -14.57
CA GLY A 16 -23.73 17.41 -13.15
C GLY A 16 -22.92 16.15 -12.94
N MET A 17 -23.35 15.04 -13.57
CA MET A 17 -22.66 13.75 -13.49
C MET A 17 -21.26 13.82 -14.10
N GLY A 18 -21.09 14.49 -15.25
CA GLY A 18 -19.81 14.66 -15.91
C GLY A 18 -18.81 15.49 -15.08
N THR A 19 -19.29 16.56 -14.45
CA THR A 19 -18.44 17.41 -13.58
C THR A 19 -17.96 16.64 -12.36
N VAL A 20 -18.85 15.90 -11.69
CA VAL A 20 -18.48 15.06 -10.54
C VAL A 20 -17.49 13.98 -10.97
N PHE A 21 -17.73 13.31 -12.10
CA PHE A 21 -16.82 12.30 -12.63
C PHE A 21 -15.43 12.86 -12.91
N LEU A 22 -15.34 14.02 -13.59
CA LEU A 22 -14.08 14.73 -13.83
C LEU A 22 -13.36 15.08 -12.52
N PHE A 23 -14.11 15.56 -11.52
CA PHE A 23 -13.55 15.89 -10.22
C PHE A 23 -12.96 14.66 -9.51
N LEU A 24 -13.68 13.54 -9.51
CA LEU A 24 -13.18 12.28 -8.95
C LEU A 24 -11.95 11.77 -9.70
N LEU A 25 -11.94 11.87 -11.03
CA LEU A 25 -10.79 11.49 -11.85
C LEU A 25 -9.56 12.35 -11.51
N LEU A 26 -9.76 13.67 -11.36
CA LEU A 26 -8.72 14.58 -10.91
C LEU A 26 -8.21 14.19 -9.51
N MET A 27 -9.11 13.88 -8.58
CA MET A 27 -8.73 13.42 -7.23
C MET A 27 -7.84 12.16 -7.28
N ILE A 28 -8.19 11.19 -8.13
CA ILE A 28 -7.39 9.98 -8.33
C ILE A 28 -6.01 10.34 -8.90
N VAL A 29 -5.94 11.24 -9.88
CA VAL A 29 -4.65 11.70 -10.44
C VAL A 29 -3.78 12.34 -9.35
N VAL A 30 -4.34 13.23 -8.52
CA VAL A 30 -3.62 13.87 -7.42
C VAL A 30 -3.11 12.83 -6.43
N MET A 31 -3.92 11.83 -6.08
CA MET A 31 -3.50 10.75 -5.18
C MET A 31 -2.36 9.92 -5.76
N ASN A 32 -2.40 9.62 -7.06
CA ASN A 32 -1.31 8.92 -7.76
C ASN A 32 -0.03 9.77 -7.82
N VAL A 33 -0.16 11.07 -8.08
CA VAL A 33 0.97 12.01 -8.04
C VAL A 33 1.56 11.99 -6.64
N MET A 34 0.76 12.17 -5.59
CA MET A 34 1.23 12.11 -4.21
C MET A 34 1.94 10.80 -3.89
N SER A 35 1.40 9.65 -4.31
CA SER A 35 2.03 8.33 -4.15
C SER A 35 3.40 8.27 -4.86
N ALA A 36 3.48 8.73 -6.12
CA ALA A 36 4.73 8.74 -6.88
C ALA A 36 5.78 9.68 -6.26
N PHE A 37 5.36 10.84 -5.76
CA PHE A 37 6.22 11.77 -5.03
C PHE A 37 6.74 11.13 -3.74
N ILE A 38 5.88 10.48 -2.95
CA ILE A 38 6.29 9.78 -1.73
C ILE A 38 7.32 8.69 -2.05
N HIS A 39 7.06 7.79 -3.00
CA HIS A 39 8.02 6.74 -3.36
C HIS A 39 9.36 7.28 -3.90
N ARG A 40 9.35 8.43 -4.58
CA ARG A 40 10.56 9.02 -5.17
C ARG A 40 11.41 9.80 -4.18
N PHE A 41 10.78 10.54 -3.27
CA PHE A 41 11.44 11.45 -2.31
C PHE A 41 11.62 10.83 -0.92
N LEU A 42 10.74 9.91 -0.52
CA LEU A 42 10.90 9.03 0.64
C LEU A 42 10.95 7.58 0.12
N PRO A 43 12.07 7.14 -0.48
CA PRO A 43 12.27 5.72 -0.71
C PRO A 43 12.26 5.05 0.67
N GLU A 44 11.14 4.40 1.00
CA GLU A 44 11.19 3.41 2.08
C GLU A 44 12.24 2.39 1.66
N PRO A 45 13.20 2.05 2.55
CA PRO A 45 14.08 0.94 2.30
C PRO A 45 13.17 -0.26 2.11
N VAL A 46 13.06 -0.72 0.87
CA VAL A 46 12.53 -2.04 0.59
C VAL A 46 13.52 -2.97 1.29
N GLU A 47 13.26 -3.36 2.55
CA GLU A 47 12.48 -4.57 2.71
C GLU A 47 12.87 -5.65 1.73
N ALA A 48 14.16 -5.86 1.42
CA ALA A 48 14.57 -6.85 0.45
C ALA A 48 13.98 -8.16 0.95
N ALA A 49 12.92 -8.63 0.29
CA ALA A 49 12.18 -9.80 0.69
C ALA A 49 13.21 -10.89 0.86
N THR A 50 13.53 -11.21 2.12
CA THR A 50 14.59 -12.14 2.43
C THR A 50 14.11 -13.45 1.83
N PRO A 51 14.91 -14.11 0.97
CA PRO A 51 14.51 -15.39 0.41
C PRO A 51 14.08 -16.28 1.58
N PRO A 52 13.01 -17.08 1.45
CA PRO A 52 12.51 -17.87 2.57
C PRO A 52 13.66 -18.76 3.01
N VAL A 53 14.25 -18.40 4.15
CA VAL A 53 15.32 -19.19 4.73
C VAL A 53 14.66 -20.49 5.11
N THR A 54 15.03 -21.59 4.45
CA THR A 54 14.65 -22.92 4.90
C THR A 54 15.30 -23.11 6.26
N VAL A 55 14.55 -22.77 7.31
CA VAL A 55 15.03 -22.85 8.68
C VAL A 55 15.09 -24.34 9.03
N ASP A 56 16.28 -24.91 8.98
CA ASP A 56 16.52 -26.22 9.59
C ASP A 56 16.37 -26.06 11.10
N ASN A 57 15.15 -26.33 11.58
CA ASN A 57 14.77 -26.21 12.98
C ASN A 57 15.71 -27.00 13.91
N LYS A 58 16.35 -28.06 13.41
CA LYS A 58 17.28 -28.86 14.20
C LYS A 58 18.54 -28.08 14.54
N SER A 59 19.10 -27.36 13.57
CA SER A 59 20.26 -26.48 13.78
C SER A 59 19.95 -25.34 14.77
N LYS A 60 18.73 -24.78 14.70
CA LYS A 60 18.28 -23.70 15.58
C LYS A 60 18.09 -24.17 17.02
N VAL A 61 17.51 -25.36 17.21
CA VAL A 61 17.35 -25.98 18.54
C VAL A 61 18.71 -26.30 19.16
N ILE A 62 19.63 -26.87 18.39
CA ILE A 62 21.00 -27.15 18.87
C ILE A 62 21.71 -25.85 19.27
N ALA A 63 21.64 -24.81 18.44
CA ALA A 63 22.23 -23.50 18.73
C ALA A 63 21.64 -22.86 20.00
N ALA A 64 20.33 -22.95 20.20
CA ALA A 64 19.66 -22.43 21.39
C ALA A 64 20.10 -23.17 22.66
N ILE A 65 20.20 -24.50 22.62
CA ILE A 65 20.69 -25.32 23.74
C ILE A 65 22.14 -24.98 24.06
N THR A 66 23.01 -24.87 23.05
CA THR A 66 24.42 -24.49 23.24
C THR A 66 24.54 -23.08 23.83
N ALA A 67 23.73 -22.13 23.39
CA ALA A 67 23.71 -20.78 23.94
C ALA A 67 23.27 -20.76 25.41
N ALA A 68 22.25 -21.55 25.77
CA ALA A 68 21.78 -21.69 27.15
C ALA A 68 22.87 -22.28 28.07
N ILE A 69 23.56 -23.33 27.62
CA ILE A 69 24.66 -23.96 28.38
C ILE A 69 25.84 -23.00 28.52
N SER A 70 26.21 -22.29 27.46
CA SER A 70 27.26 -21.26 27.47
C SER A 70 26.93 -20.14 28.47
N HIS A 71 25.68 -19.67 28.47
CA HIS A 71 25.24 -18.62 29.40
C HIS A 71 25.28 -19.09 30.85
N TYR A 72 24.84 -20.32 31.13
CA TYR A 72 24.92 -20.90 32.46
C TYR A 72 26.37 -21.02 32.95
N LYS A 73 27.28 -21.50 32.09
CA LYS A 73 28.71 -21.66 32.43
C LYS A 73 29.46 -20.34 32.60
N LYS A 74 28.97 -19.25 31.99
CA LYS A 74 29.56 -17.90 32.13
C LYS A 74 28.98 -17.13 33.32
N GLY A 75 27.82 -17.56 33.83
CA GLY A 75 27.15 -17.01 35.01
C GLY A 75 27.43 -17.77 36.32
N GLN A 76 28.20 -18.85 36.27
CA GLN A 76 28.91 -19.45 37.42
C GLN A 76 30.39 -19.07 37.34
#